data_AF-A0A955E3H1-F1
#
_entry.id   AF-A0A955E3H1-F1
#
_cell.length_a   1.000
_cell.length_b   1.000
_cell.length_c   1.000
_cell.angle_alpha   90.00
_cell.angle_beta   90.00
_cell.angle_gamma   90.00
#
_symmetry.space_group_name_H-M   'P 1'
#
loop_
_entity.id
_entity.type
_entity.pdbx_description
1 polymer ?
#
loop_
_entity_poly.entity_id
_entity_poly.type
_entity_poly.pdbx_seq_one_letter_code
_entity_poly.pdbx_strand_id
1 'polypeptide(L)'
;MDILEEQPAPVATHPANPGNSIRVEPATDPGLGRIWILTAIQTLPRPIDEVFPFFADAFNLEKLTPSFLRFHVVTPRPIAMRSGCEINYKLRVRGVPIRWKTFILDWDPPHRFVDNQERGPYALWHHTHSFTPSEDGQSTICKDTVLYRPKGWVLAPLINKVFVQRDVKNIFEYRFKQLESVFLQ
;
A
#
# COMPACT_ATOMS: atom_id res chain seq x y z
N MET A 1 -6.01 -17.31 7.18
CA MET A 1 -6.04 -16.14 8.08
C MET A 1 -7.50 -15.80 8.22
N ASP A 2 -8.12 -16.20 9.33
CA ASP A 2 -9.53 -15.90 9.58
C ASP A 2 -9.58 -14.61 10.39
N ILE A 3 -9.74 -13.48 9.69
CA ILE A 3 -9.77 -12.14 10.28
C ILE A 3 -11.19 -11.84 10.73
N LEU A 4 -11.37 -11.46 12.00
CA LEU A 4 -12.65 -11.00 12.52
C LEU A 4 -12.74 -9.48 12.36
N GLU A 5 -13.70 -9.01 11.55
CA GLU A 5 -13.94 -7.58 11.28
C GLU A 5 -14.66 -6.90 12.47
N GLU A 6 -14.07 -5.82 13.00
CA GLU A 6 -14.77 -4.89 13.91
C GLU A 6 -15.54 -3.83 13.09
N GLN A 7 -16.56 -3.20 13.68
CA GLN A 7 -17.44 -2.27 12.97
C GLN A 7 -16.67 -1.13 12.26
N PRO A 8 -17.07 -0.79 11.02
CA PRO A 8 -16.31 0.11 10.17
C PRO A 8 -16.33 1.55 10.67
N ALA A 9 -15.21 2.25 10.50
CA ALA A 9 -15.11 3.69 10.74
C ALA A 9 -15.79 4.48 9.60
N PRO A 10 -16.27 5.72 9.84
CA PRO A 10 -16.86 6.54 8.79
C PRO A 10 -15.90 6.78 7.62
N VAL A 11 -16.47 6.76 6.41
CA VAL A 11 -15.78 6.84 5.11
C VAL A 11 -15.23 8.24 4.89
N ALA A 12 -13.92 8.38 4.74
CA ALA A 12 -13.35 9.58 4.14
C ALA A 12 -13.33 9.41 2.61
N THR A 13 -14.23 10.11 1.93
CA THR A 13 -14.25 10.21 0.46
C THR A 13 -13.31 11.33 0.01
N HIS A 14 -12.62 11.15 -1.12
CA HIS A 14 -11.83 12.22 -1.69
C HIS A 14 -12.76 13.23 -2.38
N PRO A 15 -12.71 14.53 -2.04
CA PRO A 15 -13.72 15.52 -2.47
C PRO A 15 -13.77 15.73 -4.00
N ALA A 16 -12.71 15.38 -4.73
CA ALA A 16 -12.65 15.50 -6.18
C ALA A 16 -13.16 14.27 -6.96
N ASN A 17 -13.28 13.10 -6.31
CA ASN A 17 -13.73 11.88 -6.98
C ASN A 17 -14.40 10.94 -5.97
N PRO A 18 -15.75 10.89 -5.91
CA PRO A 18 -16.48 10.20 -4.84
C PRO A 18 -16.27 8.68 -4.80
N GLY A 19 -15.72 8.07 -5.86
CA GLY A 19 -15.29 6.67 -5.87
C GLY A 19 -13.96 6.42 -5.17
N ASN A 20 -13.13 7.46 -4.98
CA ASN A 20 -11.84 7.34 -4.31
C ASN A 20 -12.02 7.42 -2.79
N SER A 21 -11.46 6.46 -2.07
CA SER A 21 -11.55 6.42 -0.61
C SER A 21 -10.32 5.83 0.04
N ILE A 22 -10.02 6.29 1.25
CA ILE A 22 -8.98 5.70 2.12
C ILE A 22 -9.60 5.52 3.49
N ARG A 23 -9.59 4.27 3.98
CA ARG A 23 -10.11 3.91 5.30
C ARG A 23 -9.05 3.15 6.08
N VAL A 24 -9.07 3.31 7.39
CA VAL A 24 -8.24 2.53 8.30
C VAL A 24 -9.09 2.03 9.45
N GLU A 25 -9.10 0.72 9.64
CA GLU A 25 -9.97 0.04 10.60
C GLU A 25 -9.14 -0.90 11.47
N PRO A 26 -9.43 -1.02 12.78
CA PRO A 26 -8.83 -2.04 13.61
C PRO A 26 -9.35 -3.43 13.21
N ALA A 27 -8.50 -4.43 13.34
CA ALA A 27 -8.90 -5.83 13.25
C ALA A 27 -8.09 -6.67 14.25
N THR A 28 -8.54 -7.89 14.49
CA THR A 28 -7.83 -8.85 15.36
C THR A 28 -7.49 -10.10 14.57
N ASP A 29 -6.20 -10.44 14.56
CA ASP A 29 -5.71 -11.71 14.04
C ASP A 29 -5.43 -12.66 15.22
N PRO A 30 -5.92 -13.92 15.20
CA PRO A 30 -5.73 -14.86 16.30
C PRO A 30 -4.26 -15.15 16.67
N GLY A 31 -3.33 -15.08 15.72
CA GLY A 31 -1.91 -15.36 15.93
C GLY A 31 -1.05 -14.11 16.17
N LEU A 32 -1.49 -12.95 15.69
CA LEU A 32 -0.74 -11.69 15.74
C LEU A 32 -1.35 -10.65 16.69
N GLY A 33 -2.53 -10.92 17.24
CA GLY A 33 -3.27 -9.97 18.07
C GLY A 33 -3.81 -8.80 17.26
N ARG A 34 -3.83 -7.61 17.86
CA ARG A 34 -4.39 -6.42 17.22
C ARG A 34 -3.56 -5.96 16.01
N ILE A 35 -4.24 -5.78 14.89
CA ILE A 35 -3.72 -5.24 13.64
C ILE A 35 -4.61 -4.09 13.15
N TRP A 36 -4.18 -3.44 12.07
CA TRP A 36 -4.97 -2.45 11.37
C TRP A 36 -4.99 -2.77 9.88
N ILE A 37 -6.13 -2.49 9.26
CA ILE A 37 -6.36 -2.68 7.84
C ILE A 37 -6.55 -1.29 7.23
N LEU A 38 -5.66 -0.90 6.33
CA LEU A 38 -5.92 0.23 5.43
C LEU A 38 -6.52 -0.32 4.14
N THR A 39 -7.65 0.23 3.72
CA THR A 39 -8.21 0.01 2.38
C THR A 39 -8.19 1.33 1.62
N ALA A 40 -7.51 1.36 0.48
CA ALA A 40 -7.51 2.50 -0.43
C ALA A 40 -8.05 2.05 -1.79
N ILE A 41 -9.04 2.77 -2.31
CA ILE A 41 -9.66 2.50 -3.61
C ILE A 41 -9.54 3.77 -4.45
N GLN A 42 -9.06 3.62 -5.68
CA GLN A 42 -8.96 4.70 -6.66
C GLN A 42 -9.30 4.20 -8.07
N THR A 43 -10.15 4.92 -8.79
CA THR A 43 -10.40 4.65 -10.22
C THR A 43 -9.48 5.51 -11.08
N LEU A 44 -8.73 4.88 -11.99
CA LEU A 44 -7.85 5.55 -12.95
C LEU A 44 -8.45 5.45 -14.37
N PRO A 45 -8.51 6.54 -15.16
CA PRO A 45 -9.17 6.57 -16.47
C PRO A 45 -8.26 6.02 -17.58
N ARG A 46 -7.70 4.84 -17.34
CA ARG A 46 -6.85 4.10 -18.28
C ARG A 46 -7.13 2.60 -18.18
N PRO A 47 -6.98 1.85 -19.28
CA PRO A 47 -7.17 0.41 -19.29
C PRO A 47 -6.14 -0.30 -18.41
N ILE A 48 -6.49 -1.49 -17.93
CA ILE A 48 -5.67 -2.28 -16.99
C ILE A 48 -4.28 -2.59 -17.55
N ASP A 49 -4.16 -2.76 -18.86
CA ASP A 49 -2.90 -3.05 -19.56
C ASP A 49 -1.91 -1.87 -19.55
N GLU A 50 -2.38 -0.65 -19.27
CA GLU A 50 -1.50 0.51 -19.03
C GLU A 50 -1.23 0.71 -17.54
N VAL A 51 -2.24 0.46 -16.70
CA VAL A 51 -2.17 0.68 -15.26
C VAL A 51 -1.30 -0.37 -14.58
N PHE A 52 -1.55 -1.66 -14.81
CA PHE A 52 -0.86 -2.73 -14.09
C PHE A 52 0.67 -2.70 -14.29
N PRO A 53 1.22 -2.54 -15.52
CA PRO A 53 2.67 -2.47 -15.71
C PRO A 53 3.33 -1.32 -14.94
N PHE A 54 2.63 -0.20 -14.74
CA PHE A 54 3.14 0.91 -13.94
C PHE A 54 3.30 0.51 -12.47
N PHE A 55 2.33 -0.19 -11.89
CA PHE A 55 2.41 -0.72 -10.52
C PHE A 55 3.40 -1.88 -10.39
N ALA A 56 3.56 -2.69 -11.44
CA ALA A 56 4.52 -3.78 -11.50
C ALA A 56 5.98 -3.30 -11.55
N ASP A 57 6.25 -2.08 -12.03
CA ASP A 57 7.60 -1.52 -11.94
C ASP A 57 7.87 -0.99 -10.53
N ALA A 58 8.62 -1.76 -9.75
CA ALA A 58 9.03 -1.40 -8.38
C ALA A 58 9.71 -0.03 -8.27
N PHE A 59 10.33 0.48 -9.35
CA PHE A 59 10.96 1.80 -9.34
C PHE A 59 9.96 2.95 -9.45
N ASN A 60 8.71 2.70 -9.90
CA ASN A 60 7.65 3.71 -9.82
C ASN A 60 7.20 3.94 -8.37
N LEU A 61 7.47 3.03 -7.45
CA LEU A 61 7.17 3.22 -6.02
C LEU A 61 7.86 4.45 -5.43
N GLU A 62 9.05 4.82 -5.92
CA GLU A 62 9.73 6.06 -5.52
C GLU A 62 8.91 7.30 -5.87
N LYS A 63 8.27 7.32 -7.05
CA LYS A 63 7.41 8.42 -7.50
C LYS A 63 6.12 8.50 -6.69
N LEU A 64 5.58 7.34 -6.33
CA LEU A 64 4.34 7.18 -5.57
C LEU A 64 4.49 7.41 -4.06
N THR A 65 5.70 7.65 -3.58
CA THR A 65 5.99 7.81 -2.14
C THR A 65 6.41 9.24 -1.84
N PRO A 66 5.91 9.86 -0.75
CA PRO A 66 6.29 11.21 -0.39
C PRO A 66 7.81 11.41 -0.22
N SER A 67 8.33 12.55 -0.68
CA SER A 67 9.76 12.88 -0.62
C SER A 67 10.35 12.91 0.80
N PHE A 68 9.54 13.18 1.82
CA PHE A 68 9.99 13.17 3.22
C PHE A 68 10.48 11.78 3.67
N LEU A 69 10.00 10.70 3.05
CA LEU A 69 10.45 9.34 3.32
C LEU A 69 11.80 9.03 2.69
N ARG A 70 12.30 9.85 1.74
CA ARG A 70 13.53 9.56 0.97
C ARG A 70 13.60 8.08 0.53
N PHE A 71 12.48 7.59 0.02
CA PHE A 71 12.32 6.20 -0.38
C PHE A 71 13.21 5.92 -1.59
N HIS A 72 13.98 4.84 -1.54
CA HIS A 72 14.88 4.45 -2.61
C HIS A 72 14.96 2.94 -2.74
N VAL A 73 14.77 2.43 -3.95
CA VAL A 73 14.94 1.02 -4.32
C VAL A 73 16.43 0.73 -4.46
N VAL A 74 16.94 -0.18 -3.64
CA VAL A 74 18.35 -0.58 -3.61
C VAL A 74 18.60 -1.83 -4.45
N THR A 75 17.57 -2.64 -4.71
CA THR A 75 17.70 -3.79 -5.61
C THR A 75 18.10 -3.32 -7.02
N PRO A 76 19.18 -3.87 -7.62
CA PRO A 76 19.62 -3.49 -8.95
C PRO A 76 18.58 -3.80 -10.03
N ARG A 77 18.63 -3.03 -11.13
CA ARG A 77 17.89 -3.35 -12.34
C ARG A 77 18.53 -4.52 -13.09
N PRO A 78 17.74 -5.33 -13.84
CA PRO A 78 16.28 -5.35 -13.85
C PRO A 78 15.70 -6.10 -12.64
N ILE A 79 14.49 -5.71 -12.20
CA ILE A 79 13.71 -6.47 -11.22
C ILE A 79 12.59 -7.19 -11.97
N ALA A 80 12.69 -8.52 -12.05
CA ALA A 80 11.65 -9.35 -12.62
C ALA A 80 10.62 -9.72 -11.54
N MET A 81 9.46 -9.06 -11.58
CA MET A 81 8.36 -9.33 -10.64
C MET A 81 7.79 -10.73 -10.84
N ARG A 82 7.73 -11.48 -9.74
CA ARG A 82 7.18 -12.84 -9.64
C ARG A 82 7.08 -13.23 -8.17
N SER A 83 6.31 -14.26 -7.84
CA SER A 83 6.31 -14.84 -6.48
C SER A 83 7.73 -15.22 -6.04
N GLY A 84 8.06 -14.88 -4.78
CA GLY A 84 9.39 -14.99 -4.20
C GLY A 84 10.37 -13.88 -4.57
N CYS A 85 10.01 -12.92 -5.44
CA CYS A 85 10.88 -11.81 -5.80
C CYS A 85 11.17 -10.93 -4.57
N GLU A 86 12.44 -10.81 -4.20
CA GLU A 86 12.91 -9.99 -3.10
C GLU A 86 13.21 -8.55 -3.57
N ILE A 87 12.74 -7.57 -2.81
CA ILE A 87 13.00 -6.16 -3.08
C ILE A 87 13.49 -5.46 -1.80
N ASN A 88 14.61 -4.76 -1.93
CA ASN A 88 15.27 -4.05 -0.86
C ASN A 88 15.16 -2.54 -1.08
N TYR A 89 14.84 -1.81 -0.01
CA TYR A 89 14.65 -0.37 0.00
C TYR A 89 15.41 0.29 1.15
N LYS A 90 15.66 1.59 0.99
CA LYS A 90 16.04 2.51 2.06
C LYS A 90 14.99 3.61 2.16
N LEU A 91 14.66 4.00 3.38
CA LEU A 91 13.75 5.12 3.66
C LEU A 91 14.11 5.79 4.99
N ARG A 92 13.47 6.92 5.27
CA ARG A 92 13.53 7.65 6.54
C ARG A 92 12.14 7.77 7.13
N VAL A 93 11.92 7.15 8.28
CA VAL A 93 10.67 7.34 9.03
C VAL A 93 10.94 8.36 10.12
N ARG A 94 10.29 9.52 10.02
CA ARG A 94 10.47 10.67 10.95
C ARG A 94 11.94 11.04 11.16
N GLY A 95 12.73 11.02 10.08
CA GLY A 95 14.17 11.35 10.09
C GLY A 95 15.10 10.17 10.39
N VAL A 96 14.61 9.05 10.90
CA VAL A 96 15.43 7.87 11.23
C VAL A 96 15.61 6.99 9.98
N PRO A 97 16.85 6.69 9.55
CA PRO A 97 17.09 5.82 8.40
C PRO A 97 16.73 4.36 8.71
N ILE A 98 16.01 3.73 7.79
CA ILE A 98 15.52 2.35 7.89
C ILE A 98 15.86 1.61 6.61
N ARG A 99 16.27 0.34 6.76
CA ARG A 99 16.30 -0.63 5.66
C ARG A 99 15.01 -1.42 5.68
N TRP A 100 14.37 -1.54 4.53
CA TRP A 100 13.13 -2.30 4.37
C TRP A 100 13.34 -3.35 3.30
N LYS A 101 13.00 -4.60 3.63
CA LYS A 101 13.10 -5.77 2.78
C LYS A 101 11.72 -6.42 2.68
N THR A 102 11.24 -6.59 1.46
CA THR A 102 9.97 -7.25 1.15
C THR A 102 10.19 -8.39 0.17
N PHE A 103 9.21 -9.26 0.05
CA PHE A 103 9.11 -10.23 -1.02
C PHE A 103 7.71 -10.23 -1.61
N ILE A 104 7.59 -10.57 -2.90
CA ILE A 104 6.30 -10.79 -3.54
C ILE A 104 5.79 -12.16 -3.11
N LEU A 105 4.74 -12.19 -2.29
CA LEU A 105 4.14 -13.43 -1.82
C LEU A 105 3.29 -14.10 -2.91
N ASP A 106 2.58 -13.27 -3.68
CA ASP A 106 1.65 -13.73 -4.71
C ASP A 106 1.71 -12.80 -5.92
N TRP A 107 1.56 -13.38 -7.12
CA TRP A 107 1.76 -12.70 -8.40
C TRP A 107 0.80 -13.27 -9.45
N ASP A 108 -0.23 -12.49 -9.78
CA ASP A 108 -1.32 -12.85 -10.70
C ASP A 108 -1.60 -11.69 -11.67
N PRO A 109 -0.69 -11.43 -12.64
CA PRO A 109 -0.85 -10.34 -13.58
C PRO A 109 -2.00 -10.59 -14.58
N PRO A 110 -2.76 -9.55 -14.98
CA PRO A 110 -2.66 -8.15 -14.55
C PRO A 110 -3.56 -7.81 -13.35
N HIS A 111 -4.11 -8.80 -12.65
CA HIS A 111 -5.20 -8.59 -11.69
C HIS A 111 -4.73 -8.30 -10.27
N ARG A 112 -3.60 -8.88 -9.83
CA ARG A 112 -3.20 -8.82 -8.43
C ARG A 112 -1.73 -9.11 -8.19
N PHE A 113 -1.18 -8.49 -7.16
CA PHE A 113 0.05 -8.96 -6.52
C PHE A 113 0.06 -8.62 -5.03
N VAL A 114 0.87 -9.35 -4.27
CA VAL A 114 1.01 -9.17 -2.83
C VAL A 114 2.47 -8.97 -2.46
N ASP A 115 2.80 -7.84 -1.83
CA ASP A 115 4.09 -7.65 -1.18
C ASP A 115 3.99 -7.88 0.32
N ASN A 116 4.95 -8.61 0.88
CA ASN A 116 5.02 -8.89 2.29
C ASN A 116 6.38 -8.47 2.84
N GLN A 117 6.38 -7.76 3.97
CA GLN A 117 7.61 -7.37 4.64
C GLN A 117 8.26 -8.56 5.33
N GLU A 118 9.55 -8.77 5.05
CA GLU A 118 10.41 -9.65 5.85
C GLU A 118 11.08 -8.86 6.98
N ARG A 119 11.60 -7.66 6.69
CA ARG A 119 12.25 -6.79 7.68
C ARG A 119 11.96 -5.33 7.37
N GLY A 120 11.49 -4.55 8.33
CA GLY A 120 11.24 -3.14 8.08
C GLY A 120 10.74 -2.36 9.29
N PRO A 121 10.07 -1.21 9.08
CA PRO A 121 9.58 -0.35 10.17
C PRO A 121 8.42 -0.95 10.95
N TYR A 122 7.69 -1.91 10.38
CA TYR A 122 6.49 -2.50 10.99
C TYR A 122 6.80 -3.85 11.65
N ALA A 123 5.92 -4.30 12.56
CA ALA A 123 5.91 -5.67 13.08
C ALA A 123 5.16 -6.63 12.13
N LEU A 124 4.23 -6.10 11.34
CA LEU A 124 3.56 -6.77 10.22
C LEU A 124 3.36 -5.73 9.13
N TRP A 125 3.63 -6.10 7.89
CA TRP A 125 3.19 -5.36 6.71
C TRP A 125 2.94 -6.37 5.60
N HIS A 126 1.68 -6.49 5.23
CA HIS A 126 1.19 -7.37 4.18
C HIS A 126 0.25 -6.55 3.30
N HIS A 127 0.63 -6.37 2.04
CA HIS A 127 0.01 -5.40 1.17
C HIS A 127 -0.45 -6.08 -0.12
N THR A 128 -1.75 -6.10 -0.32
CA THR A 128 -2.39 -6.63 -1.52
C THR A 128 -2.76 -5.48 -2.44
N HIS A 129 -2.37 -5.59 -3.70
CA HIS A 129 -2.77 -4.71 -4.79
C HIS A 129 -3.71 -5.50 -5.69
N SER A 130 -4.90 -4.95 -5.95
CA SER A 130 -5.91 -5.53 -6.84
C SER A 130 -6.32 -4.53 -7.90
N PHE A 131 -6.52 -5.03 -9.12
CA PHE A 131 -6.88 -4.24 -10.29
C PHE A 131 -8.09 -4.88 -10.96
N THR A 132 -9.13 -4.08 -11.20
CA THR A 132 -10.35 -4.53 -11.86
C THR A 132 -10.71 -3.55 -12.97
N PRO A 133 -10.82 -4.00 -14.24
CA PRO A 133 -11.26 -3.12 -15.31
C PRO A 133 -12.73 -2.72 -15.11
N SER A 134 -13.10 -1.52 -15.56
CA SER A 134 -14.51 -1.15 -15.70
C SER A 134 -15.22 -1.99 -16.76
N GLU A 135 -16.55 -1.97 -16.76
CA GLU A 135 -17.36 -2.74 -17.71
C GLU A 135 -17.05 -2.39 -19.18
N ASP A 136 -16.70 -1.13 -19.47
CA ASP A 136 -16.30 -0.65 -20.80
C ASP A 136 -14.79 -0.84 -21.11
N GLY A 137 -14.02 -1.34 -20.14
CA GLY A 137 -12.57 -1.53 -20.22
C GLY A 137 -11.73 -0.25 -20.29
N GLN A 138 -12.36 0.94 -20.19
CA GLN A 138 -11.65 2.22 -20.37
C GLN A 138 -10.99 2.74 -19.09
N SER A 139 -11.36 2.19 -17.94
CA SER A 139 -10.82 2.59 -16.65
C SER A 139 -10.47 1.37 -15.79
N THR A 140 -9.64 1.58 -14.79
CA THR A 140 -9.19 0.55 -13.86
C THR A 140 -9.45 0.98 -12.44
N ILE A 141 -10.19 0.16 -11.69
CA ILE A 141 -10.34 0.29 -10.24
C ILE A 141 -9.12 -0.36 -9.60
N CYS A 142 -8.29 0.48 -8.96
CA CYS A 142 -7.15 0.05 -8.17
C CYS A 142 -7.56 -0.02 -6.70
N LYS A 143 -7.36 -1.17 -6.07
CA LYS A 143 -7.60 -1.37 -4.64
C LYS A 143 -6.32 -1.85 -3.97
N ASP A 144 -5.81 -1.04 -3.05
CA ASP A 144 -4.76 -1.42 -2.11
C ASP A 144 -5.41 -1.84 -0.78
N THR A 145 -4.96 -2.97 -0.22
CA THR A 145 -5.33 -3.43 1.12
C THR A 145 -4.08 -3.75 1.91
N VAL A 146 -3.79 -2.94 2.94
CA VAL A 146 -2.61 -3.06 3.78
C VAL A 146 -3.01 -3.55 5.15
N LEU A 147 -2.59 -4.77 5.50
CA LEU A 147 -2.63 -5.30 6.85
C LEU A 147 -1.31 -4.94 7.51
N TYR A 148 -1.37 -4.15 8.58
CA TYR A 148 -0.17 -3.71 9.25
C TYR A 148 -0.29 -3.68 10.77
N ARG A 149 0.87 -3.79 11.42
CA ARG A 149 1.01 -3.68 12.87
C ARG A 149 2.26 -2.85 13.20
N PRO A 150 2.14 -1.73 13.93
CA PRO A 150 3.30 -0.99 14.41
C PRO A 150 4.18 -1.82 15.34
N LYS A 151 5.47 -1.46 15.42
CA LYS A 151 6.36 -1.90 16.50
C LYS A 151 6.00 -1.16 17.80
N GLY A 152 6.27 -1.77 18.95
CA GLY A 152 6.08 -1.13 20.27
C GLY A 152 5.21 -1.89 21.29
N TRP A 153 4.92 -3.18 21.06
CA TRP A 153 4.18 -4.07 21.98
C TRP A 153 2.94 -3.38 22.59
N VAL A 154 2.95 -3.04 23.89
CA VAL A 154 1.76 -2.57 24.63
C VAL A 154 1.35 -1.18 24.15
N LEU A 155 2.30 -0.37 23.71
CA LEU A 155 2.07 1.00 23.24
C LEU A 155 1.65 1.08 21.77
N ALA A 156 1.62 -0.05 21.05
CA ALA A 156 1.30 -0.08 19.63
C ALA A 156 -0.02 0.62 19.26
N PRO A 157 -1.13 0.51 20.04
CA PRO A 157 -2.38 1.20 19.71
C PRO A 157 -2.27 2.74 19.74
N LEU A 158 -1.51 3.27 20.71
CA LEU A 158 -1.29 4.72 20.83
C LEU A 158 -0.35 5.22 19.74
N ILE A 159 0.74 4.49 19.49
CA ILE A 159 1.70 4.77 18.39
C ILE A 159 0.97 4.74 17.05
N ASN A 160 0.04 3.79 16.85
CA ASN A 160 -0.76 3.74 15.64
C ASN A 160 -1.59 5.01 15.46
N LYS A 161 -2.46 5.30 16.44
CA LYS A 161 -3.43 6.38 16.34
C LYS A 161 -2.77 7.76 16.18
N VAL A 162 -1.66 8.00 16.87
CA VAL A 162 -1.01 9.31 16.89
C VAL A 162 -0.05 9.49 15.73
N PHE A 163 0.64 8.43 15.28
CA PHE A 163 1.72 8.54 14.30
C PHE A 163 1.50 7.65 13.08
N VAL A 164 1.46 6.33 13.24
CA VAL A 164 1.55 5.42 12.08
C VAL A 164 0.34 5.51 11.16
N GLN A 165 -0.88 5.54 11.70
CA GLN A 165 -2.09 5.66 10.90
C GLN A 165 -2.10 6.97 10.10
N ARG A 166 -1.63 8.08 10.70
CA ARG A 166 -1.51 9.36 10.00
C ARG A 166 -0.46 9.30 8.89
N ASP A 167 0.72 8.75 9.20
CA ASP A 167 1.80 8.63 8.22
C ASP A 167 1.37 7.74 7.04
N VAL A 168 0.75 6.58 7.30
CA VAL A 168 0.27 5.67 6.26
C VAL A 168 -0.84 6.33 5.43
N LYS A 169 -1.82 6.99 6.06
CA LYS A 169 -2.87 7.72 5.32
C LYS A 169 -2.28 8.79 4.40
N ASN A 170 -1.34 9.59 4.91
CA ASN A 170 -0.67 10.64 4.13
C ASN A 170 0.11 10.07 2.93
N ILE A 171 0.72 8.89 3.08
CA ILE A 171 1.40 8.19 1.97
C ILE A 171 0.39 7.84 0.87
N PHE A 172 -0.77 7.28 1.22
CA PHE A 172 -1.80 6.92 0.24
C PHE A 172 -2.49 8.13 -0.37
N GLU A 173 -2.72 9.20 0.38
CA GLU A 173 -3.22 10.47 -0.16
C GLU A 173 -2.24 11.09 -1.16
N TYR A 174 -0.94 11.05 -0.86
CA TYR A 174 0.09 11.48 -1.81
C TYR A 174 0.10 10.58 -3.05
N ARG A 175 0.04 9.26 -2.87
CA ARG A 175 -0.03 8.29 -3.96
C ARG A 175 -1.20 8.58 -4.88
N PHE A 176 -2.40 8.84 -4.35
CA PHE A 176 -3.58 9.17 -5.16
C PHE A 176 -3.32 10.38 -6.05
N LYS A 177 -2.76 11.47 -5.50
CA LYS A 177 -2.42 12.67 -6.28
C LYS A 177 -1.37 12.41 -7.35
N GLN A 178 -0.37 11.57 -7.06
CA GLN A 178 0.65 11.22 -8.04
C GLN A 178 0.08 10.35 -9.17
N LEU A 179 -0.75 9.35 -8.84
CA LEU A 179 -1.43 8.53 -9.85
C LEU A 179 -2.37 9.37 -10.72
N GLU A 180 -3.06 10.35 -10.13
CA GLU A 180 -3.84 11.31 -10.90
C GLU A 180 -2.95 12.08 -11.89
N SER A 181 -1.82 12.61 -11.42
CA SER A 181 -0.88 13.30 -12.32
C SER A 181 -0.30 12.40 -13.41
N VAL A 182 -0.17 11.08 -13.20
CA VAL A 182 0.39 10.16 -14.18
C VAL A 182 -0.64 9.76 -15.25
N PHE A 183 -1.91 9.58 -14.86
CA PHE A 183 -2.93 8.94 -15.71
C PHE A 183 -4.09 9.84 -16.13
N LEU A 184 -4.26 11.04 -15.55
CA LEU A 184 -5.26 12.04 -15.98
C LEU A 184 -4.67 13.14 -16.88
N GLN A 185 -3.36 13.11 -17.15
CA GLN A 185 -2.75 13.89 -18.24
C GLN A 185 -3.02 13.19 -19.58
#